data_AF-A0A659V6S7-F1
#
_entry.id   AF-A0A659V6S7-F1
#
_cell.length_a   1.000
_cell.length_b   1.000
_cell.length_c   1.000
_cell.angle_alpha   90.00
_cell.angle_beta   90.00
_cell.angle_gamma   90.00
#
_symmetry.space_group_name_H-M   'P 1'
#
loop_
_entity.id
_entity.type
_entity.pdbx_description
1 polymer ?
#
loop_
_entity_poly.entity_id
_entity_poly.type
_entity_poly.pdbx_seq_one_letter_code
_entity_poly.pdbx_strand_id
1 'polypeptide(L)'
;MAGVSRLVAGLAGLLFLGVAPAAAEAASELYLAQTIVTGTGEANREIGFKDCLDKVLVKVSGDQRLTQKPEMLALRNKAADFVQSFRYRDRLEGVPIHDEQGTHDRPHDLTCLYKPTVVDKLLAQLGSKPWHGERPLIAVFITAEQGAQHFVLTADEDRGQSMRESFANATAPLSVYVSFPKADQLAGLDDKALRTADMAKLDQLARQAGADRALAGSIVWNDKELGWIADWRLAEHGKTYQWQVRGVSFDEAFRVAVKGAAQILSGNGQP
;
A
#
# COMPACT_ATOMS: atom_id res chain seq x y z
N MET A 1 -72.82 11.28 36.25
CA MET A 1 -72.13 12.42 35.62
C MET A 1 -70.64 12.11 35.58
N ALA A 2 -70.04 12.21 34.39
CA ALA A 2 -68.62 12.38 34.05
C ALA A 2 -67.54 11.60 34.86
N GLY A 3 -66.86 10.62 34.25
CA GLY A 3 -65.50 10.80 33.70
C GLY A 3 -64.50 10.02 34.60
N VAL A 4 -63.41 9.38 34.19
CA VAL A 4 -62.48 9.56 33.06
C VAL A 4 -61.76 8.21 32.83
N SER A 5 -61.56 7.90 31.54
CA SER A 5 -60.79 6.78 30.98
C SER A 5 -59.28 6.85 31.30
N ARG A 6 -58.57 5.71 31.29
CA ARG A 6 -57.27 5.58 30.61
C ARG A 6 -56.78 4.13 30.49
N LEU A 7 -56.76 3.65 29.25
CA LEU A 7 -55.98 2.54 28.74
C LEU A 7 -54.49 2.73 29.07
N VAL A 8 -53.82 1.64 29.49
CA VAL A 8 -52.35 1.56 29.52
C VAL A 8 -51.93 0.60 28.41
N ALA A 9 -51.49 1.17 27.29
CA ALA A 9 -50.74 0.47 26.25
C ALA A 9 -49.25 0.67 26.52
N GLY A 10 -48.53 -0.41 26.85
CA GLY A 10 -47.08 -0.40 27.02
C GLY A 10 -46.38 -0.70 25.70
N LEU A 11 -45.69 0.29 25.14
CA LEU A 11 -44.81 0.16 23.98
C LEU A 11 -43.60 -0.74 24.32
N ALA A 12 -43.41 -1.81 23.54
CA ALA A 12 -42.13 -2.50 23.44
C ALA A 12 -41.22 -1.74 22.46
N GLY A 13 -40.21 -1.05 22.98
CA GLY A 13 -39.16 -0.41 22.18
C GLY A 13 -38.09 -1.43 21.77
N LEU A 14 -37.97 -1.71 20.47
CA LEU A 14 -36.82 -2.41 19.92
C LEU A 14 -35.60 -1.49 19.92
N LEU A 15 -34.61 -1.82 20.75
CA LEU A 15 -33.24 -1.30 20.65
C LEU A 15 -32.53 -2.01 19.48
N PHE A 16 -32.48 -1.35 18.32
CA PHE A 16 -31.52 -1.69 17.27
C PHE A 16 -30.15 -1.12 17.65
N LEU A 17 -29.30 -1.96 18.24
CA LEU A 17 -27.86 -1.71 18.32
C LEU A 17 -27.27 -1.84 16.91
N GLY A 18 -27.11 -0.71 16.23
CA GLY A 18 -26.45 -0.62 14.93
C GLY A 18 -24.97 -0.98 15.06
N VAL A 19 -24.61 -2.16 14.58
CA VAL A 19 -23.21 -2.51 14.28
C VAL A 19 -22.82 -1.68 13.06
N ALA A 20 -21.95 -0.68 13.23
CA ALA A 20 -21.36 0.01 12.08
C ALA A 20 -20.56 -1.02 11.24
N PRO A 21 -20.66 -0.99 9.91
CA PRO A 21 -20.07 -2.03 9.08
C PRO A 21 -18.55 -1.81 8.98
N ALA A 22 -17.76 -2.84 9.32
CA ALA A 22 -16.29 -2.84 9.18
C ALA A 22 -15.81 -2.45 7.76
N ALA A 23 -16.65 -2.63 6.75
CA ALA A 23 -16.40 -2.20 5.37
C ALA A 23 -16.32 -0.67 5.20
N ALA A 24 -17.09 0.11 5.97
CA ALA A 24 -17.02 1.57 5.92
C ALA A 24 -15.74 2.11 6.57
N GLU A 25 -15.27 1.43 7.62
CA GLU A 25 -14.01 1.77 8.31
C GLU A 25 -12.80 1.41 7.45
N ALA A 26 -12.78 0.21 6.85
CA ALA A 26 -11.75 -0.19 5.88
C ALA A 26 -11.70 0.72 4.63
N ALA A 27 -12.87 1.12 4.11
CA ALA A 27 -12.94 2.11 3.03
C ALA A 27 -12.37 3.46 3.47
N SER A 28 -12.63 3.89 4.71
CA SER A 28 -12.07 5.15 5.25
C SER A 28 -10.54 5.11 5.37
N GLU A 29 -9.95 3.95 5.67
CA GLU A 29 -8.50 3.80 5.77
C GLU A 29 -7.78 4.00 4.44
N LEU A 30 -8.41 3.65 3.31
CA LEU A 30 -7.80 3.85 1.99
C LEU A 30 -7.64 5.34 1.65
N TYR A 31 -8.52 6.19 2.16
CA TYR A 31 -8.49 7.64 1.96
C TYR A 31 -7.76 8.39 3.09
N LEU A 32 -7.01 7.66 3.92
CA LEU A 32 -6.03 8.21 4.86
C LEU A 32 -4.62 8.16 4.29
N ALA A 33 -3.89 9.26 4.45
CA ALA A 33 -2.46 9.31 4.19
C ALA A 33 -1.71 9.95 5.36
N GLN A 34 -0.53 9.40 5.68
CA GLN A 34 0.33 9.90 6.74
C GLN A 34 1.69 10.34 6.18
N THR A 35 2.22 11.43 6.71
CA THR A 35 3.58 11.89 6.44
C THR A 35 4.24 12.41 7.71
N ILE A 36 5.56 12.51 7.70
CA ILE A 36 6.32 13.09 8.81
C ILE A 36 6.56 14.55 8.48
N VAL A 37 6.30 15.43 9.44
CA VAL A 37 6.61 16.86 9.34
C VAL A 37 7.42 17.31 10.55
N THR A 38 8.22 18.35 10.34
CA THR A 38 8.98 19.03 11.38
C THR A 38 8.08 20.10 12.00
N GLY A 39 7.57 19.89 13.21
CA GLY A 39 6.64 20.81 13.88
C GLY A 39 5.22 20.84 13.30
N THR A 40 4.36 21.67 13.90
CA THR A 40 2.92 21.79 13.56
C THR A 40 2.54 23.14 12.93
N GLY A 41 3.53 24.00 12.67
CA GLY A 41 3.36 25.30 12.02
C GLY A 41 2.79 25.19 10.61
N GLU A 42 2.15 26.27 10.14
CA GLU A 42 1.43 26.30 8.85
C GLU A 42 2.31 25.93 7.65
N ALA A 43 3.52 26.48 7.56
CA ALA A 43 4.45 26.17 6.47
C ALA A 43 4.77 24.67 6.39
N ASN A 44 5.02 24.02 7.53
CA ASN A 44 5.33 22.59 7.59
C ASN A 44 4.08 21.74 7.31
N ARG A 45 2.91 22.23 7.73
CA ARG A 45 1.63 21.59 7.41
C ARG A 45 1.33 21.62 5.91
N GLU A 46 1.57 22.73 5.22
CA GLU A 46 1.37 22.84 3.78
C GLU A 46 2.27 21.88 2.99
N ILE A 47 3.52 21.72 3.40
CA ILE A 47 4.43 20.70 2.84
C ILE A 47 3.84 19.31 3.07
N GLY A 48 3.41 19.03 4.31
CA GLY A 48 2.83 17.73 4.64
C GLY A 48 1.53 17.42 3.87
N PHE A 49 0.70 18.41 3.57
CA PHE A 49 -0.50 18.22 2.74
C PHE A 49 -0.16 17.84 1.30
N LYS A 50 0.93 18.38 0.73
CA LYS A 50 1.40 17.99 -0.60
C LYS A 50 1.81 16.51 -0.62
N ASP A 51 2.57 16.08 0.38
CA ASP A 51 2.99 14.68 0.50
C ASP A 51 1.81 13.73 0.73
N CYS A 52 0.87 14.12 1.60
CA CYS A 52 -0.33 13.33 1.86
C CYS A 52 -1.22 13.21 0.60
N LEU A 53 -1.31 14.27 -0.20
CA LEU A 53 -2.04 14.24 -1.47
C LEU A 53 -1.42 13.25 -2.45
N ASP A 54 -0.11 13.29 -2.64
CA ASP A 54 0.61 12.34 -3.50
C ASP A 54 0.37 10.90 -3.03
N LYS A 55 0.51 10.66 -1.72
CA LYS A 55 0.33 9.33 -1.12
C LYS A 55 -1.10 8.81 -1.27
N VAL A 56 -2.13 9.61 -0.98
CA VAL A 56 -3.52 9.14 -1.05
C VAL A 56 -3.93 8.83 -2.49
N LEU A 57 -3.50 9.64 -3.47
CA LEU A 57 -3.82 9.41 -4.87
C LEU A 57 -3.22 8.09 -5.37
N VAL A 58 -1.94 7.84 -5.06
CA VAL A 58 -1.28 6.58 -5.42
C VAL A 58 -1.87 5.40 -4.65
N LYS A 59 -2.15 5.55 -3.35
CA LYS A 59 -2.74 4.49 -2.52
C LYS A 59 -4.11 4.07 -3.05
N VAL A 60 -5.00 5.02 -3.34
CA VAL A 60 -6.37 4.76 -3.80
C VAL A 60 -6.41 4.21 -5.22
N SER A 61 -5.54 4.67 -6.11
CA SER A 61 -5.54 4.24 -7.52
C SER A 61 -4.62 3.05 -7.81
N GLY A 62 -3.57 2.83 -7.03
CA GLY A 62 -2.44 1.97 -7.42
C GLY A 62 -1.56 2.55 -8.55
N ASP A 63 -1.87 3.74 -9.08
CA ASP A 63 -1.15 4.35 -10.21
C ASP A 63 -0.02 5.26 -9.74
N GLN A 64 1.20 4.72 -9.71
CA GLN A 64 2.38 5.46 -9.26
C GLN A 64 2.78 6.62 -10.18
N ARG A 65 2.35 6.60 -11.45
CA ARG A 65 2.76 7.60 -12.45
C ARG A 65 2.12 8.95 -12.19
N LEU A 66 1.04 8.98 -11.40
CA LEU A 66 0.32 10.19 -11.04
C LEU A 66 1.25 11.27 -10.50
N THR A 67 2.18 10.93 -9.61
CA THR A 67 3.06 11.92 -8.96
C THR A 67 4.01 12.61 -9.92
N GLN A 68 4.24 12.03 -11.11
CA GLN A 68 5.11 12.58 -12.15
C GLN A 68 4.35 13.41 -13.19
N LYS A 69 3.01 13.47 -13.11
CA LYS A 69 2.20 14.24 -14.03
C LYS A 69 2.41 15.75 -13.83
N PRO A 70 2.64 16.55 -14.88
CA PRO A 70 2.79 17.99 -14.76
C PRO A 70 1.61 18.67 -14.04
N GLU A 71 0.40 18.15 -14.25
CA GLU A 71 -0.84 18.63 -13.63
C GLU A 71 -0.82 18.56 -12.09
N MET A 72 -0.02 17.64 -11.52
CA MET A 72 0.12 17.52 -10.07
C MET A 72 0.70 18.77 -9.42
N LEU A 73 1.48 19.58 -10.13
CA LEU A 73 2.05 20.81 -9.57
C LEU A 73 0.94 21.77 -9.11
N ALA A 74 -0.10 21.95 -9.94
CA ALA A 74 -1.23 22.80 -9.60
C ALA A 74 -2.07 22.23 -8.46
N LEU A 75 -2.22 20.90 -8.40
CA LEU A 75 -2.96 20.22 -7.33
C LEU A 75 -2.23 20.30 -5.99
N ARG A 76 -0.90 20.09 -5.97
CA ARG A 76 -0.07 20.25 -4.76
C ARG A 76 -0.17 21.65 -4.17
N ASN A 77 -0.22 22.68 -5.01
CA ASN A 77 -0.40 24.06 -4.54
C ASN A 77 -1.78 24.32 -3.89
N LYS A 78 -2.75 23.43 -4.11
CA LYS A 78 -4.09 23.47 -3.52
C LYS A 78 -4.36 22.31 -2.57
N ALA A 79 -3.31 21.62 -2.10
CA ALA A 79 -3.46 20.38 -1.34
C ALA A 79 -4.30 20.55 -0.07
N ALA A 80 -4.20 21.70 0.59
CA ALA A 80 -4.99 22.05 1.77
C ALA A 80 -6.52 22.00 1.51
N ASP A 81 -6.96 22.45 0.33
CA ASP A 81 -8.38 22.53 -0.04
C ASP A 81 -9.03 21.15 -0.17
N PHE A 82 -8.22 20.10 -0.36
CA PHE A 82 -8.69 18.73 -0.55
C PHE A 82 -8.77 17.95 0.77
N VAL A 83 -8.10 18.40 1.82
CA VAL A 83 -8.06 17.72 3.12
C VAL A 83 -9.40 17.94 3.83
N GLN A 84 -10.07 16.85 4.20
CA GLN A 84 -11.30 16.91 5.00
C GLN A 84 -11.00 17.25 6.46
N SER A 85 -10.01 16.58 7.02
CA SER A 85 -9.54 16.77 8.39
C SER A 85 -8.13 16.23 8.52
N PHE A 86 -7.38 16.72 9.49
CA PHE A 86 -6.03 16.22 9.78
C PHE A 86 -5.79 16.15 11.28
N ARG A 87 -4.79 15.37 11.68
CA ARG A 87 -4.33 15.26 13.07
C ARG A 87 -2.83 15.09 13.13
N TYR A 88 -2.24 15.52 14.25
CA TYR A 88 -0.84 15.31 14.57
C TYR A 88 -0.69 14.24 15.66
N ARG A 89 0.38 13.45 15.57
CA ARG A 89 0.91 12.65 16.68
C ARG A 89 2.37 13.00 16.87
N ASP A 90 2.74 13.39 18.09
CA ASP A 90 4.14 13.62 18.45
C ASP A 90 4.89 12.28 18.43
N ARG A 91 5.97 12.20 17.65
CA ARG A 91 6.76 10.97 17.53
C ARG A 91 7.72 10.76 18.71
N LEU A 92 7.99 11.81 19.47
CA LEU A 92 8.88 11.78 20.62
C LEU A 92 8.10 11.94 21.93
N GLU A 93 6.79 11.72 21.93
CA GLU A 93 5.93 11.84 23.11
C GLU A 93 6.58 11.18 24.34
N GLY A 94 6.71 11.92 25.44
CA GLY A 94 7.41 11.50 26.65
C GLY A 94 8.92 11.85 26.72
N VAL A 95 9.54 12.30 25.63
CA VAL A 95 10.91 12.86 25.64
C VAL A 95 10.85 14.36 25.92
N PRO A 96 11.44 14.86 27.03
CA PRO A 96 11.44 16.28 27.39
C PRO A 96 12.05 17.15 26.30
N ILE A 97 11.55 18.38 26.19
CA ILE A 97 12.11 19.39 25.30
C ILE A 97 13.26 20.09 26.03
N HIS A 98 14.43 20.17 25.40
CA HIS A 98 15.64 20.70 26.03
C HIS A 98 15.93 22.18 25.68
N ASP A 99 15.28 22.72 24.64
CA ASP A 99 15.39 24.12 24.20
C ASP A 99 14.17 24.56 23.36
N GLU A 100 14.05 25.86 23.09
CA GLU A 100 12.95 26.41 22.26
C GLU A 100 12.99 25.90 20.81
N GLN A 101 14.19 25.65 20.28
CA GLN A 101 14.37 25.07 18.94
C GLN A 101 13.78 23.65 18.85
N GLY A 102 13.99 22.81 19.87
CA GLY A 102 13.40 21.48 20.01
C GLY A 102 11.89 21.49 20.22
N THR A 103 11.28 22.64 20.49
CA THR A 103 9.80 22.81 20.50
C THR A 103 9.24 22.92 19.10
N HIS A 104 9.89 23.69 18.22
CA HIS A 104 9.42 23.94 16.85
C HIS A 104 9.84 22.86 15.86
N ASP A 105 11.02 22.28 16.03
CA ASP A 105 11.59 21.29 15.10
C ASP A 105 11.23 19.84 15.44
N ARG A 106 10.30 19.64 16.38
CA ARG A 106 9.92 18.31 16.84
C ARG A 106 9.18 17.51 15.76
N PRO A 107 9.58 16.27 15.45
CA PRO A 107 8.95 15.49 14.38
C PRO A 107 7.55 15.00 14.80
N HIS A 108 6.58 15.22 13.92
CA HIS A 108 5.19 14.78 14.10
C HIS A 108 4.75 13.91 12.92
N ASP A 109 3.90 12.91 13.20
CA ASP A 109 3.10 12.27 12.17
C ASP A 109 1.88 13.14 11.87
N LEU A 110 1.81 13.69 10.65
CA LEU A 110 0.62 14.34 10.11
C LEU A 110 -0.22 13.31 9.37
N THR A 111 -1.42 13.02 9.87
CA THR A 111 -2.40 12.18 9.18
C THR A 111 -3.47 13.06 8.55
N CYS A 112 -3.72 12.90 7.24
CA CYS A 112 -4.75 13.60 6.49
C CYS A 112 -5.83 12.62 6.04
N LEU A 113 -7.09 12.98 6.30
CA LEU A 113 -8.28 12.28 5.81
C LEU A 113 -8.84 13.04 4.61
N TYR A 114 -9.26 12.28 3.60
CA TYR A 114 -9.90 12.80 2.40
C TYR A 114 -11.29 12.20 2.23
N LYS A 115 -12.19 12.96 1.61
CA LYS A 115 -13.48 12.42 1.16
C LYS A 115 -13.27 11.60 -0.12
N PRO A 116 -13.88 10.41 -0.24
CA PRO A 116 -13.80 9.61 -1.47
C PRO A 116 -14.15 10.41 -2.73
N THR A 117 -15.25 11.18 -2.68
CA THR A 117 -15.71 11.99 -3.81
C THR A 117 -14.72 13.06 -4.27
N VAL A 118 -13.85 13.56 -3.38
CA VAL A 118 -12.80 14.53 -3.73
C VAL A 118 -11.66 13.80 -4.43
N VAL A 119 -11.15 12.73 -3.84
CA VAL A 119 -10.01 11.97 -4.39
C VAL A 119 -10.37 11.35 -5.74
N ASP A 120 -11.55 10.73 -5.85
CA ASP A 120 -12.00 10.11 -7.10
C ASP A 120 -12.13 11.13 -8.24
N LYS A 121 -12.57 12.37 -7.93
CA LYS A 121 -12.61 13.47 -8.89
C LYS A 121 -11.20 13.90 -9.34
N LEU A 122 -10.25 13.98 -8.42
CA LEU A 122 -8.86 14.31 -8.74
C LEU A 122 -8.22 13.22 -9.60
N LEU A 123 -8.46 11.93 -9.28
CA LEU A 123 -8.00 10.81 -10.10
C LEU A 123 -8.55 10.89 -11.52
N ALA A 124 -9.85 11.16 -11.67
CA ALA A 124 -10.47 11.32 -12.99
C ALA A 124 -9.88 12.50 -13.78
N GLN A 125 -9.62 13.65 -13.12
CA GLN A 125 -8.94 14.79 -13.75
C GLN A 125 -7.53 14.45 -14.23
N LEU A 126 -6.84 13.58 -13.49
CA LEU A 126 -5.52 13.07 -13.85
C LEU A 126 -5.61 11.88 -14.82
N GLY A 127 -6.78 11.52 -15.35
CA GLY A 127 -6.93 10.39 -16.28
C GLY A 127 -6.59 9.02 -15.68
N SER A 128 -6.75 8.88 -14.36
CA SER A 128 -6.64 7.63 -13.62
C SER A 128 -7.99 7.29 -12.97
N LYS A 129 -8.07 6.14 -12.31
CA LYS A 129 -9.29 5.68 -11.62
C LYS A 129 -8.96 5.05 -10.27
N PRO A 130 -9.89 5.09 -9.30
CA PRO A 130 -9.77 4.31 -8.07
C PRO A 130 -9.60 2.82 -8.37
N TRP A 131 -8.86 2.12 -7.51
CA TRP A 131 -8.84 0.67 -7.52
C TRP A 131 -10.19 0.16 -6.98
N HIS A 132 -11.02 -0.38 -7.86
CA HIS A 132 -12.32 -0.95 -7.51
C HIS A 132 -12.21 -2.40 -7.02
N GLY A 133 -12.97 -2.74 -5.98
CA GLY A 133 -13.04 -4.09 -5.42
C GLY A 133 -12.05 -4.33 -4.28
N GLU A 134 -12.00 -5.57 -3.81
CA GLU A 134 -11.04 -5.99 -2.79
C GLU A 134 -9.62 -6.06 -3.37
N ARG A 135 -8.63 -5.69 -2.56
CA ARG A 135 -7.22 -5.80 -2.95
C ARG A 135 -6.78 -7.24 -2.78
N PRO A 136 -6.34 -7.93 -3.84
CA PRO A 136 -5.97 -9.33 -3.78
C PRO A 136 -4.74 -9.55 -2.89
N LEU A 137 -4.71 -10.67 -2.19
CA LEU A 137 -3.49 -11.17 -1.57
C LEU A 137 -2.55 -11.71 -2.65
N ILE A 138 -1.30 -11.27 -2.64
CA ILE A 138 -0.29 -11.64 -3.64
C ILE A 138 0.68 -12.65 -3.02
N ALA A 139 0.82 -13.84 -3.63
CA ALA A 139 1.91 -14.75 -3.31
C ALA A 139 3.17 -14.34 -4.08
N VAL A 140 4.26 -14.06 -3.36
CA VAL A 140 5.54 -13.66 -3.95
C VAL A 140 6.41 -14.90 -4.14
N PHE A 141 6.74 -15.20 -5.40
CA PHE A 141 7.69 -16.22 -5.80
C PHE A 141 8.97 -15.52 -6.25
N ILE A 142 9.95 -15.39 -5.36
CA ILE A 142 11.17 -14.63 -5.65
C ILE A 142 12.44 -15.45 -5.42
N THR A 143 13.36 -15.31 -6.36
CA THR A 143 14.72 -15.87 -6.26
C THR A 143 15.72 -14.76 -6.05
N ALA A 144 16.69 -14.96 -5.15
CA ALA A 144 17.78 -14.03 -4.90
C ALA A 144 19.14 -14.68 -5.18
N GLU A 145 20.02 -13.95 -5.86
CA GLU A 145 21.35 -14.41 -6.24
C GLU A 145 22.43 -13.36 -5.94
N GLN A 146 23.42 -13.74 -5.13
CA GLN A 146 24.58 -12.93 -4.81
C GLN A 146 25.83 -13.82 -4.77
N GLY A 147 26.63 -13.75 -5.83
CA GLY A 147 27.81 -14.61 -5.98
C GLY A 147 27.41 -16.09 -5.97
N ALA A 148 27.98 -16.88 -5.06
CA ALA A 148 27.65 -18.30 -4.92
C ALA A 148 26.35 -18.56 -4.14
N GLN A 149 25.74 -17.53 -3.53
CA GLN A 149 24.49 -17.67 -2.80
C GLN A 149 23.31 -17.50 -3.74
N HIS A 150 22.47 -18.53 -3.82
CA HIS A 150 21.25 -18.53 -4.61
C HIS A 150 20.17 -19.26 -3.81
N PHE A 151 19.00 -18.64 -3.67
CA PHE A 151 17.90 -19.21 -2.89
C PHE A 151 16.55 -18.67 -3.35
N VAL A 152 15.49 -19.40 -2.98
CA VAL A 152 14.10 -18.97 -3.10
C VAL A 152 13.67 -18.39 -1.76
N LEU A 153 13.01 -17.23 -1.77
CA LEU A 153 12.47 -16.65 -0.56
C LEU A 153 11.15 -17.35 -0.18
N THR A 154 11.20 -18.17 0.85
CA THR A 154 10.03 -18.86 1.41
C THR A 154 9.56 -18.21 2.72
N ALA A 155 8.39 -18.60 3.22
CA ALA A 155 7.87 -18.09 4.49
C ALA A 155 8.63 -18.59 5.73
N ASP A 156 9.20 -19.79 5.62
CA ASP A 156 9.66 -20.63 6.73
C ASP A 156 11.19 -20.68 6.90
N GLU A 157 11.94 -20.00 6.04
CA GLU A 157 13.40 -19.89 6.15
C GLU A 157 13.88 -18.58 6.80
N ASP A 158 14.86 -18.67 7.69
CA ASP A 158 15.41 -17.52 8.43
C ASP A 158 16.21 -16.54 7.55
N ARG A 159 16.96 -17.06 6.57
CA ARG A 159 17.85 -16.27 5.69
C ARG A 159 17.13 -15.11 4.98
N GLY A 160 15.82 -15.24 4.80
CA GLY A 160 14.96 -14.30 4.10
C GLY A 160 14.26 -13.24 4.95
N GLN A 161 14.46 -13.22 6.28
CA GLN A 161 13.66 -12.39 7.19
C GLN A 161 13.65 -10.90 6.80
N SER A 162 14.83 -10.30 6.60
CA SER A 162 14.95 -8.88 6.23
C SER A 162 14.31 -8.57 4.88
N MET A 163 14.37 -9.50 3.93
CA MET A 163 13.71 -9.33 2.63
C MET A 163 12.18 -9.37 2.76
N ARG A 164 11.64 -10.26 3.60
CA ARG A 164 10.19 -10.32 3.88
C ARG A 164 9.70 -9.06 4.59
N GLU A 165 10.46 -8.56 5.57
CA GLU A 165 10.19 -7.30 6.25
C GLU A 165 10.21 -6.11 5.26
N SER A 166 11.16 -6.10 4.34
CA SER A 166 11.27 -5.09 3.29
C SER A 166 10.06 -5.12 2.33
N PHE A 167 9.59 -6.30 1.93
CA PHE A 167 8.34 -6.44 1.19
C PHE A 167 7.13 -5.92 1.98
N ALA A 168 7.02 -6.27 3.26
CA ALA A 168 5.95 -5.76 4.12
C ALA A 168 5.95 -4.22 4.15
N ASN A 169 7.13 -3.60 4.30
CA ASN A 169 7.29 -2.14 4.24
C ASN A 169 6.92 -1.55 2.88
N ALA A 170 7.22 -2.24 1.78
CA ALA A 170 6.84 -1.82 0.43
C ALA A 170 5.32 -1.86 0.19
N THR A 171 4.61 -2.76 0.88
CA THR A 171 3.16 -2.93 0.72
C THR A 171 2.30 -1.93 1.49
N ALA A 172 2.75 -1.50 2.66
CA ALA A 172 1.95 -0.65 3.55
C ALA A 172 1.48 0.68 2.92
N PRO A 173 2.31 1.45 2.17
CA PRO A 173 1.88 2.70 1.54
C PRO A 173 0.78 2.52 0.49
N LEU A 174 0.71 1.34 -0.12
CA LEU A 174 -0.24 1.00 -1.17
C LEU A 174 -1.40 0.15 -0.63
N SER A 175 -1.48 -0.15 0.67
CA SER A 175 -2.47 -1.07 1.23
C SER A 175 -2.60 -2.39 0.45
N VAL A 176 -1.50 -2.88 -0.11
CA VAL A 176 -1.45 -4.20 -0.77
C VAL A 176 -1.06 -5.24 0.29
N TYR A 177 -1.38 -6.51 0.04
CA TYR A 177 -1.02 -7.60 0.95
C TYR A 177 -0.19 -8.62 0.18
N VAL A 178 0.88 -9.09 0.81
CA VAL A 178 1.74 -10.13 0.26
C VAL A 178 1.89 -11.29 1.24
N SER A 179 2.08 -12.47 0.68
CA SER A 179 2.47 -13.68 1.39
C SER A 179 3.61 -14.35 0.64
N PHE A 180 4.31 -15.25 1.33
CA PHE A 180 5.34 -16.09 0.72
C PHE A 180 4.87 -17.54 0.86
N PRO A 181 4.97 -18.37 -0.18
CA PRO A 181 4.79 -19.80 -0.04
C PRO A 181 5.85 -20.40 0.90
N LYS A 182 5.49 -21.43 1.65
CA LYS A 182 6.45 -22.29 2.35
C LYS A 182 7.22 -23.15 1.35
N ALA A 183 8.35 -23.71 1.77
CA ALA A 183 9.17 -24.57 0.93
C ALA A 183 8.39 -25.77 0.34
N ASP A 184 7.51 -26.40 1.13
CA ASP A 184 6.67 -27.53 0.69
C ASP A 184 5.56 -27.12 -0.32
N GLN A 185 5.19 -25.83 -0.34
CA GLN A 185 4.19 -25.26 -1.25
C GLN A 185 4.77 -24.88 -2.63
N LEU A 186 6.10 -24.95 -2.82
CA LEU A 186 6.74 -24.65 -4.11
C LEU A 186 6.57 -25.75 -5.16
N ALA A 187 5.99 -26.90 -4.79
CA ALA A 187 5.80 -28.06 -5.68
C ALA A 187 7.08 -28.51 -6.40
N GLY A 188 8.21 -28.46 -5.68
CA GLY A 188 9.53 -28.86 -6.18
C GLY A 188 10.17 -27.89 -7.17
N LEU A 189 9.63 -26.67 -7.33
CA LEU A 189 10.27 -25.63 -8.13
C LEU A 189 11.49 -25.07 -7.39
N ASP A 190 12.66 -25.23 -8.00
CA ASP A 190 13.90 -24.63 -7.55
C ASP A 190 14.07 -23.18 -8.07
N ASP A 191 15.19 -22.55 -7.72
CA ASP A 191 15.52 -21.18 -8.11
C ASP A 191 15.60 -21.00 -9.64
N LYS A 192 16.04 -22.01 -10.38
CA LYS A 192 16.11 -21.94 -11.85
C LYS A 192 14.73 -22.08 -12.48
N ALA A 193 13.94 -23.03 -11.99
CA ALA A 193 12.60 -23.30 -12.49
C ALA A 193 11.65 -22.12 -12.24
N LEU A 194 11.74 -21.45 -11.08
CA LEU A 194 10.90 -20.28 -10.78
C LEU A 194 11.11 -19.10 -11.72
N ARG A 195 12.36 -18.87 -12.17
CA ARG A 195 12.68 -17.73 -13.06
C ARG A 195 11.99 -17.82 -14.42
N THR A 196 11.78 -19.04 -14.92
CA THR A 196 11.17 -19.28 -16.23
C THR A 196 9.78 -19.91 -16.15
N ALA A 197 9.29 -20.19 -14.94
CA ALA A 197 7.97 -20.78 -14.72
C ALA A 197 6.87 -19.97 -15.41
N ASP A 198 5.91 -20.70 -15.96
CA ASP A 198 4.69 -20.13 -16.54
C ASP A 198 3.84 -19.46 -15.46
N MET A 199 3.33 -18.26 -15.74
CA MET A 199 2.57 -17.49 -14.76
C MET A 199 1.23 -18.14 -14.39
N ALA A 200 0.59 -18.89 -15.30
CA ALA A 200 -0.66 -19.59 -14.96
C ALA A 200 -0.39 -20.73 -13.97
N LYS A 201 0.75 -21.43 -14.10
CA LYS A 201 1.22 -22.39 -13.08
C LYS A 201 1.48 -21.71 -11.73
N LEU A 202 2.17 -20.55 -11.73
CA LEU A 202 2.43 -19.82 -10.49
C LEU A 202 1.14 -19.30 -9.84
N ASP A 203 0.17 -18.81 -10.61
CA ASP A 203 -1.14 -18.42 -10.10
C ASP A 203 -1.91 -19.62 -9.49
N GLN A 204 -1.77 -20.81 -10.06
CA GLN A 204 -2.35 -22.02 -9.45
C GLN A 204 -1.70 -22.32 -8.09
N LEU A 205 -0.37 -22.24 -8.00
CA LEU A 205 0.35 -22.43 -6.73
C LEU A 205 0.00 -21.34 -5.71
N ALA A 206 -0.15 -20.08 -6.14
CA ALA A 206 -0.61 -18.99 -5.28
C ALA A 206 -1.95 -19.31 -4.63
N ARG A 207 -2.92 -19.78 -5.42
CA ARG A 207 -4.25 -20.19 -4.91
C ARG A 207 -4.18 -21.36 -3.95
N GLN A 208 -3.33 -22.35 -4.23
CA GLN A 208 -3.10 -23.48 -3.32
C GLN A 208 -2.44 -23.03 -2.00
N ALA A 209 -1.63 -21.97 -2.04
CA ALA A 209 -1.02 -21.35 -0.87
C ALA A 209 -1.93 -20.32 -0.17
N GLY A 210 -3.16 -20.10 -0.66
CA GLY A 210 -4.14 -19.21 -0.04
C GLY A 210 -4.10 -17.75 -0.51
N ALA A 211 -3.42 -17.45 -1.63
CA ALA A 211 -3.36 -16.12 -2.24
C ALA A 211 -4.15 -16.06 -3.57
N ASP A 212 -4.49 -14.86 -4.02
CA ASP A 212 -5.33 -14.65 -5.20
C ASP A 212 -4.54 -14.57 -6.52
N ARG A 213 -3.28 -14.10 -6.44
CA ARG A 213 -2.39 -13.83 -7.57
C ARG A 213 -0.94 -14.16 -7.25
N ALA A 214 -0.19 -14.53 -8.27
CA ALA A 214 1.26 -14.68 -8.19
C ALA A 214 2.00 -13.42 -8.67
N LEU A 215 3.01 -13.02 -7.91
CA LEU A 215 4.07 -12.12 -8.35
C LEU A 215 5.37 -12.92 -8.42
N ALA A 216 5.93 -13.08 -9.62
CA ALA A 216 7.21 -13.73 -9.82
C ALA A 216 8.33 -12.70 -9.89
N GLY A 217 9.44 -12.97 -9.20
CA GLY A 217 10.57 -12.05 -9.11
C GLY A 217 11.93 -12.75 -9.20
N SER A 218 12.91 -12.04 -9.74
CA SER A 218 14.31 -12.46 -9.74
C SER A 218 15.17 -11.26 -9.40
N ILE A 219 15.97 -11.34 -8.34
CA ILE A 219 16.98 -10.33 -8.02
C ILE A 219 18.39 -10.91 -8.10
N VAL A 220 19.28 -10.22 -8.80
CA VAL A 220 20.68 -10.62 -8.98
C VAL A 220 21.59 -9.45 -8.63
N TRP A 221 22.54 -9.68 -7.71
CA TRP A 221 23.53 -8.67 -7.35
C TRP A 221 24.49 -8.42 -8.51
N ASN A 222 24.78 -7.15 -8.79
CA ASN A 222 25.69 -6.73 -9.83
C ASN A 222 26.79 -5.82 -9.28
N ASP A 223 28.04 -6.29 -9.31
CA ASP A 223 29.18 -5.54 -8.79
C ASP A 223 29.51 -4.28 -9.60
N LYS A 224 29.17 -4.21 -10.89
CA LYS A 224 29.41 -3.01 -11.70
C LYS A 224 28.42 -1.90 -11.38
N GLU A 225 27.18 -2.26 -11.08
CA GLU A 225 26.13 -1.33 -10.71
C GLU A 225 26.07 -1.06 -9.19
N LEU A 226 26.88 -1.80 -8.40
CA LEU A 226 26.88 -1.76 -6.93
C LEU A 226 25.47 -1.92 -6.35
N GLY A 227 24.66 -2.78 -6.98
CA GLY A 227 23.25 -2.94 -6.62
C GLY A 227 22.59 -4.15 -7.28
N TRP A 228 21.33 -4.35 -6.93
CA TRP A 228 20.49 -5.41 -7.46
C TRP A 228 19.89 -5.03 -8.80
N ILE A 229 19.89 -6.01 -9.71
CA ILE A 229 19.06 -6.03 -10.91
C ILE A 229 17.85 -6.91 -10.58
N ALA A 230 16.65 -6.35 -10.74
CA ALA A 230 15.41 -7.00 -10.39
C ALA A 230 14.48 -7.08 -11.59
N ASP A 231 13.99 -8.29 -11.89
CA ASP A 231 13.00 -8.58 -12.92
C ASP A 231 11.72 -9.10 -12.27
N TRP A 232 10.58 -8.56 -12.69
CA TRP A 232 9.27 -8.88 -12.13
C TRP A 232 8.31 -9.31 -13.22
N ARG A 233 7.44 -10.28 -12.89
CA ARG A 233 6.39 -10.78 -13.78
C ARG A 233 5.08 -10.97 -13.01
N LEU A 234 3.98 -10.54 -13.62
CA LEU A 234 2.63 -10.74 -13.09
C LEU A 234 1.66 -10.96 -14.25
N ALA A 235 0.74 -11.90 -14.12
CA ALA A 235 -0.31 -12.14 -15.11
C ALA A 235 -1.64 -11.56 -14.63
N GLU A 236 -2.35 -10.90 -15.54
CA GLU A 236 -3.70 -10.37 -15.28
C GLU A 236 -4.49 -10.32 -16.59
N HIS A 237 -5.75 -10.77 -16.56
CA HIS A 237 -6.63 -10.87 -17.75
C HIS A 237 -5.99 -11.55 -18.98
N GLY A 238 -5.23 -12.63 -18.76
CA GLY A 238 -4.58 -13.40 -19.84
C GLY A 238 -3.35 -12.72 -20.46
N LYS A 239 -2.91 -11.59 -19.91
CA LYS A 239 -1.66 -10.91 -20.31
C LYS A 239 -0.62 -11.01 -19.21
N THR A 240 0.60 -11.36 -19.57
CA THR A 240 1.76 -11.27 -18.69
C THR A 240 2.43 -9.93 -18.84
N TYR A 241 2.62 -9.25 -17.72
CA TYR A 241 3.30 -7.98 -17.57
C TYR A 241 4.71 -8.25 -17.03
N GLN A 242 5.68 -7.46 -17.49
CA GLN A 242 7.06 -7.56 -17.04
C GLN A 242 7.64 -6.16 -16.86
N TRP A 243 8.40 -5.96 -15.79
CA TRP A 243 9.09 -4.70 -15.50
C TRP A 243 10.38 -4.97 -14.72
N GLN A 244 11.32 -4.04 -14.79
CA GLN A 244 12.65 -4.20 -14.20
C GLN A 244 13.14 -2.92 -13.53
N VAL A 245 14.09 -3.08 -12.61
CA VAL A 245 14.90 -2.00 -12.03
C VAL A 245 16.32 -2.47 -11.80
N ARG A 246 17.28 -1.55 -11.84
CA ARG A 246 18.72 -1.84 -11.91
C ARG A 246 19.51 -0.90 -11.01
N GLY A 247 20.64 -1.36 -10.49
CA GLY A 247 21.52 -0.57 -9.62
C GLY A 247 20.86 -0.06 -8.33
N VAL A 248 19.95 -0.84 -7.74
CA VAL A 248 19.19 -0.44 -6.55
C VAL A 248 19.41 -1.36 -5.34
N SER A 249 19.06 -0.92 -4.13
CA SER A 249 18.94 -1.84 -2.99
C SER A 249 17.75 -2.79 -3.18
N PHE A 250 17.73 -3.91 -2.45
CA PHE A 250 16.56 -4.80 -2.49
C PHE A 250 15.29 -4.09 -1.99
N ASP A 251 15.40 -3.12 -1.07
CA ASP A 251 14.25 -2.34 -0.60
C ASP A 251 13.58 -1.53 -1.71
N GLU A 252 14.38 -0.92 -2.59
CA GLU A 252 13.82 -0.20 -3.73
C GLU A 252 13.35 -1.18 -4.82
N ALA A 253 14.06 -2.29 -5.02
CA ALA A 253 13.60 -3.35 -5.92
C ALA A 253 12.19 -3.86 -5.55
N PHE A 254 11.93 -4.08 -4.25
CA PHE A 254 10.63 -4.54 -3.76
C PHE A 254 9.57 -3.44 -3.79
N ARG A 255 9.94 -2.18 -3.55
CA ARG A 255 9.04 -1.04 -3.79
C ARG A 255 8.60 -0.96 -5.25
N VAL A 256 9.51 -1.16 -6.20
CA VAL A 256 9.19 -1.21 -7.63
C VAL A 256 8.31 -2.42 -7.95
N ALA A 257 8.57 -3.58 -7.34
CA ALA A 257 7.75 -4.78 -7.50
C ALA A 257 6.29 -4.52 -7.10
N VAL A 258 6.08 -4.00 -5.88
CA VAL A 258 4.73 -3.79 -5.33
C VAL A 258 3.99 -2.68 -6.07
N LYS A 259 4.66 -1.56 -6.41
CA LYS A 259 4.05 -0.50 -7.21
C LYS A 259 3.61 -1.01 -8.59
N GLY A 260 4.44 -1.83 -9.23
CA GLY A 260 4.09 -2.45 -10.51
C GLY A 260 2.89 -3.37 -10.40
N ALA A 261 2.89 -4.26 -9.41
CA ALA A 261 1.75 -5.14 -9.15
C ALA A 261 0.47 -4.36 -8.86
N ALA A 262 0.53 -3.34 -8.00
CA ALA A 262 -0.62 -2.49 -7.67
C ALA A 262 -1.22 -1.83 -8.92
N GLN A 263 -0.39 -1.27 -9.80
CA GLN A 263 -0.86 -0.58 -10.99
C GLN A 263 -1.52 -1.51 -12.02
N ILE A 264 -1.00 -2.73 -12.15
CA ILE A 264 -1.58 -3.75 -13.04
C ILE A 264 -2.91 -4.23 -12.48
N LEU A 265 -2.93 -4.62 -11.21
CA LEU A 265 -4.09 -5.22 -10.54
C LEU A 265 -5.23 -4.21 -10.30
N SER A 266 -4.92 -2.92 -10.17
CA SER A 266 -5.94 -1.86 -10.15
C SER A 266 -6.56 -1.58 -11.52
N GLY A 267 -5.98 -2.15 -12.59
CA GLY A 267 -6.39 -1.88 -13.97
C GLY A 267 -5.99 -0.49 -14.47
N ASN A 268 -4.99 0.16 -13.86
CA ASN A 268 -4.42 1.43 -14.33
C ASN A 268 -3.27 1.26 -15.34
N GLY A 269 -2.98 0.02 -15.75
CA GLY A 269 -2.16 -0.30 -16.91
C GLY A 269 -0.76 -0.79 -16.57
N GLN A 270 0.20 -0.56 -17.47
CA GLN A 270 1.59 -1.04 -17.32
C GLN A 270 2.43 -0.07 -16.48
N PRO A 271 3.23 -0.57 -15.53
CA PRO A 271 4.19 0.23 -14.77
C PRO A 271 5.27 0.86 -15.63
#